data_AF-D4Z930-F1
#
_entry.id   AF-D4Z930-F1
#
_cell.length_a   1.000
_cell.length_b   1.000
_cell.length_c   1.000
_cell.angle_alpha   90.00
_cell.angle_beta   90.00
_cell.angle_gamma   90.00
#
_symmetry.space_group_name_H-M   'P 1'
#
loop_
_entity.id
_entity.type
_entity.pdbx_description
1 polymer ?
#
loop_
_entity_poly.entity_id
_entity_poly.type
_entity_poly.pdbx_seq_one_letter_code
_entity_poly.pdbx_strand_id
1 'polypeptide(L)'
;MIPSDETAQVRAARFRRRDHPTLHQKAVPGVPRDLANSIDENGSLVTVPPVDWIVCFVPGLQSQWWHRFVLSKHKHVYAMRPTSTGSWLLVEPWWTRMMVTILPPADAVKFLRWGGTGDILRVREAVPGHASQLRGWSNCAVLTAFVLGRRSWTWTPHGLFRRLLRETSTRRENVEDLLVEQFTRVISQHSADALAVSADQLSLPLEELLTIIGRNLLEAMMTPSLIEVCYTAILEAERYPAATRVYAEHGPKRAIAVVSRILDRAVCDGHIDLVDCEAGARRFLAMLRGDVHLQAVLQIGRIPTPAELDLRARTTVKRFVRGARDDRATSRDTDGRERGAMSCRSEQDRA
;
A
#
# COMPACT_ATOMS: atom_id res chain seq x y z
N MET A 1 -45.94 -19.32 -0.96
CA MET A 1 -45.19 -18.39 -1.84
C MET A 1 -43.86 -18.14 -1.16
N ILE A 2 -42.80 -18.80 -1.63
CA ILE A 2 -41.45 -18.72 -1.06
C ILE A 2 -40.85 -17.37 -1.44
N PRO A 3 -40.28 -16.60 -0.49
CA PRO A 3 -39.19 -15.69 -0.75
C PRO A 3 -37.85 -16.45 -0.64
N SER A 4 -37.05 -16.37 -1.70
CA SER A 4 -35.59 -16.54 -1.73
C SER A 4 -34.96 -15.14 -1.62
N ASP A 5 -33.81 -14.86 -1.03
CA ASP A 5 -32.57 -15.62 -1.08
C ASP A 5 -31.58 -15.02 -0.06
N GLU A 6 -31.34 -15.70 1.06
CA GLU A 6 -30.30 -15.34 2.04
C GLU A 6 -29.49 -16.59 2.48
N THR A 7 -29.33 -17.59 1.61
CA THR A 7 -28.68 -18.87 2.02
C THR A 7 -27.57 -19.39 1.09
N ALA A 8 -27.07 -18.58 0.16
CA ALA A 8 -25.97 -19.00 -0.71
C ALA A 8 -24.57 -18.84 -0.08
N GLN A 9 -24.31 -17.81 0.74
CA GLN A 9 -22.95 -17.56 1.29
C GLN A 9 -22.67 -18.27 2.61
N VAL A 10 -23.69 -18.55 3.44
CA VAL A 10 -23.51 -19.28 4.71
C VAL A 10 -23.36 -20.80 4.50
N ARG A 11 -23.75 -21.33 3.33
CA ARG A 11 -23.61 -22.77 3.00
C ARG A 11 -22.25 -23.17 2.42
N ALA A 12 -21.43 -22.23 1.96
CA ALA A 12 -20.08 -22.55 1.46
C ALA A 12 -19.05 -22.76 2.59
N ALA A 13 -19.33 -22.32 3.82
CA ALA A 13 -18.40 -22.36 4.95
C ALA A 13 -18.52 -23.61 5.84
N ARG A 14 -19.42 -24.58 5.54
CA ARG A 14 -19.70 -25.70 6.46
C ARG A 14 -19.59 -27.12 5.92
N PHE A 15 -19.25 -27.33 4.65
CA PHE A 15 -19.08 -28.68 4.10
C PHE A 15 -17.94 -28.79 3.09
N ARG A 16 -16.71 -28.80 3.60
CA ARG A 16 -15.62 -29.67 3.12
C ARG A 16 -14.74 -30.15 4.28
N ARG A 17 -15.37 -30.71 5.32
CA ARG A 17 -14.75 -31.82 6.05
C ARG A 17 -14.94 -33.04 5.15
N ARG A 18 -13.95 -33.32 4.30
CA ARG A 18 -13.75 -34.70 3.84
C ARG A 18 -13.06 -35.40 5.00
N ASP A 19 -13.67 -36.47 5.49
CA ASP A 19 -13.02 -37.42 6.38
C ASP A 19 -11.74 -37.89 5.68
N HIS A 20 -10.60 -37.41 6.17
CA HIS A 20 -9.30 -37.92 5.76
C HIS A 20 -9.07 -39.25 6.49
N PRO A 21 -8.45 -40.25 5.83
CA PRO A 21 -8.10 -41.50 6.48
C PRO A 21 -7.22 -41.14 7.68
N THR A 22 -7.56 -41.70 8.84
CA THR A 22 -6.82 -41.54 10.09
C THR A 22 -5.37 -41.95 9.86
N LEU A 23 -4.50 -40.97 9.58
CA LEU A 23 -3.09 -41.08 9.86
C LEU A 23 -3.02 -41.29 11.37
N HIS A 24 -2.85 -42.53 11.81
CA HIS A 24 -2.52 -42.86 13.19
C HIS A 24 -1.11 -42.32 13.48
N GLN A 25 -0.98 -40.99 13.56
CA GLN A 25 0.21 -40.35 14.08
C GLN A 25 0.24 -40.65 15.57
N LYS A 26 1.29 -41.34 16.02
CA LYS A 26 1.52 -41.60 17.44
C LYS A 26 1.52 -40.25 18.17
N ALA A 27 0.52 -40.02 19.03
CA ALA A 27 0.47 -38.82 19.86
C ALA A 27 1.77 -38.75 20.66
N VAL A 28 2.51 -37.66 20.46
CA VAL A 28 3.77 -37.43 21.19
C VAL A 28 3.41 -37.21 22.66
N PRO A 29 4.00 -37.99 23.61
CA PRO A 29 3.73 -37.81 25.02
C PRO A 29 3.93 -36.36 25.46
N GLY A 30 2.94 -35.79 26.17
CA GLY A 30 2.97 -34.39 26.63
C GLY A 30 2.42 -33.36 25.65
N VAL A 31 2.09 -33.73 24.40
CA VAL A 31 1.40 -32.83 23.46
C VAL A 31 -0.13 -32.99 23.61
N PRO A 32 -0.87 -31.89 23.85
CA PRO A 32 -2.33 -31.91 23.87
C PRO A 32 -2.91 -32.55 22.60
N ARG A 33 -3.93 -33.41 22.76
CA ARG A 33 -4.51 -34.18 21.65
C ARG A 33 -5.16 -33.29 20.59
N ASP A 34 -5.74 -32.17 21.00
CA ASP A 34 -6.30 -31.16 20.10
C ASP A 34 -5.22 -30.58 19.17
N LEU A 35 -4.02 -30.30 19.67
CA LEU A 35 -2.90 -29.83 18.83
C LEU A 35 -2.36 -30.95 17.93
N ALA A 36 -2.20 -32.17 18.44
CA ALA A 36 -1.77 -33.31 17.63
C ALA A 36 -2.74 -33.61 16.46
N ASN A 37 -4.04 -33.37 16.67
CA ASN A 37 -5.08 -33.55 15.65
C ASN A 37 -5.28 -32.32 14.75
N SER A 38 -4.66 -31.18 15.07
CA SER A 38 -4.76 -29.92 14.30
C SER A 38 -3.65 -29.78 13.27
N ILE A 39 -2.81 -30.79 13.11
CA ILE A 39 -1.72 -30.80 12.13
C ILE A 39 -2.29 -31.02 10.73
N ASP A 40 -1.93 -30.15 9.80
CA ASP A 40 -2.31 -30.25 8.39
C ASP A 40 -1.49 -31.32 7.63
N GLU A 41 -1.80 -31.50 6.34
CA GLU A 41 -1.13 -32.47 5.47
C GLU A 41 0.40 -32.25 5.34
N ASN A 42 0.89 -31.06 5.72
CA ASN A 42 2.29 -30.67 5.64
C ASN A 42 3.00 -30.69 7.00
N GLY A 43 2.34 -31.14 8.07
CA GLY A 43 2.94 -31.18 9.40
C GLY A 43 2.86 -29.86 10.16
N SER A 44 2.09 -28.88 9.69
CA SER A 44 1.93 -27.57 10.34
C SER A 44 0.67 -27.50 11.19
N LEU A 45 0.72 -26.78 12.32
CA LEU A 45 -0.48 -26.47 13.13
C LEU A 45 -1.45 -25.52 12.43
N VAL A 46 -0.96 -24.76 11.45
CA VAL A 46 -1.75 -23.81 10.64
C VAL A 46 -1.31 -23.92 9.20
N THR A 47 -2.26 -24.11 8.29
CA THR A 47 -1.98 -24.09 6.87
C THR A 47 -1.65 -22.67 6.42
N VAL A 48 -0.42 -22.49 5.92
CA VAL A 48 0.06 -21.22 5.39
C VAL A 48 0.32 -21.41 3.89
N PRO A 49 -0.28 -20.58 3.01
CA PRO A 49 -0.05 -20.69 1.58
C PRO A 49 1.38 -20.25 1.23
N PRO A 50 1.99 -20.83 0.17
CA PRO A 50 3.30 -20.39 -0.29
C PRO A 50 3.32 -18.91 -0.66
N VAL A 51 4.33 -18.19 -0.18
CA VAL A 51 4.56 -16.78 -0.51
C VAL A 51 5.75 -16.58 -1.45
N ASP A 52 5.77 -15.40 -2.09
CA ASP A 52 6.90 -14.95 -2.89
C ASP A 52 7.88 -14.16 -2.01
N TRP A 53 9.17 -14.45 -2.17
CA TRP A 53 10.27 -13.77 -1.51
C TRP A 53 11.11 -12.98 -2.52
N ILE A 54 11.55 -11.80 -2.11
CA ILE A 54 12.56 -11.01 -2.80
C ILE A 54 13.92 -11.41 -2.24
N VAL A 55 14.68 -12.16 -3.03
CA VAL A 55 15.99 -12.69 -2.68
C VAL A 55 17.05 -11.81 -3.31
N CYS A 56 17.87 -11.18 -2.47
CA CYS A 56 18.86 -10.20 -2.89
C CYS A 56 20.26 -10.79 -2.75
N PHE A 57 21.00 -10.87 -3.86
CA PHE A 57 22.40 -11.25 -3.90
C PHE A 57 23.24 -10.00 -4.02
N VAL A 58 24.15 -9.77 -3.06
CA VAL A 58 24.74 -8.46 -2.86
C VAL A 58 26.26 -8.51 -2.62
N PRO A 59 26.98 -7.42 -2.96
CA PRO A 59 28.35 -7.24 -2.54
C PRO A 59 28.42 -7.07 -1.01
N GLY A 60 29.55 -7.38 -0.40
CA GLY A 60 29.76 -7.16 1.03
C GLY A 60 29.93 -5.68 1.34
N LEU A 61 29.34 -5.23 2.45
CA LEU A 61 29.37 -3.82 2.89
C LEU A 61 30.72 -3.41 3.49
N GLN A 62 31.52 -4.36 3.94
CA GLN A 62 32.87 -4.13 4.47
C GLN A 62 33.87 -5.01 3.73
N SER A 63 35.08 -4.52 3.49
CA SER A 63 36.12 -5.32 2.84
C SER A 63 36.52 -6.50 3.72
N GLN A 64 36.66 -7.67 3.12
CA GLN A 64 37.07 -8.91 3.78
C GLN A 64 38.14 -9.58 2.94
N TRP A 65 39.11 -10.24 3.58
CA TRP A 65 40.27 -10.82 2.89
C TRP A 65 39.86 -11.83 1.81
N TRP A 66 38.77 -12.58 2.04
CA TRP A 66 38.27 -13.62 1.13
C TRP A 66 37.42 -13.06 -0.03
N HIS A 67 37.04 -11.78 -0.01
CA HIS A 67 36.21 -11.16 -1.06
C HIS A 67 36.83 -11.23 -2.46
N ARG A 68 38.16 -11.39 -2.56
CA ARG A 68 38.88 -11.54 -3.83
C ARG A 68 38.68 -12.91 -4.50
N PHE A 69 38.20 -13.92 -3.76
CA PHE A 69 38.04 -15.29 -4.25
C PHE A 69 36.59 -15.63 -4.62
N VAL A 70 35.67 -14.67 -4.52
CA VAL A 70 34.25 -14.84 -4.79
C VAL A 70 33.75 -13.76 -5.74
N LEU A 71 32.62 -14.01 -6.40
CA LEU A 71 32.03 -13.03 -7.32
C LEU A 71 31.72 -11.72 -6.58
N SER A 72 32.22 -10.60 -7.13
CA SER A 72 32.16 -9.28 -6.49
C SER A 72 30.74 -8.87 -6.09
N LYS A 73 29.76 -9.19 -6.94
CA LYS A 73 28.33 -8.90 -6.75
C LYS A 73 27.61 -9.86 -5.80
N HIS A 74 28.10 -11.08 -5.58
CA HIS A 74 27.40 -12.14 -4.83
C HIS A 74 28.25 -12.63 -3.66
N LYS A 75 28.56 -11.71 -2.74
CA LYS A 75 29.31 -12.00 -1.51
C LYS A 75 28.38 -12.38 -0.36
N HIS A 76 27.14 -11.92 -0.42
CA HIS A 76 26.13 -12.16 0.59
C HIS A 76 24.74 -12.35 -0.04
N VAL A 77 23.82 -12.96 0.70
CA VAL A 77 22.42 -13.13 0.28
C VAL A 77 21.49 -13.00 1.48
N TYR A 78 20.35 -12.34 1.25
CA TYR A 78 19.25 -12.24 2.20
C TYR A 78 17.91 -12.31 1.49
N ALA A 79 16.83 -12.43 2.26
CA ALA A 79 15.47 -12.47 1.74
C ALA A 79 14.61 -11.42 2.44
N MET A 80 13.73 -10.78 1.68
CA MET A 80 12.73 -9.88 2.23
C MET A 80 11.42 -9.98 1.45
N ARG A 81 10.31 -9.55 2.04
CA ARG A 81 9.02 -9.47 1.34
C ARG A 81 8.12 -8.39 1.92
N PRO A 82 7.26 -7.76 1.11
CA PRO A 82 6.30 -6.79 1.61
C PRO A 82 5.20 -7.47 2.43
N THR A 83 4.67 -6.75 3.41
CA THR A 83 3.45 -7.11 4.15
C THR A 83 2.22 -6.46 3.50
N SER A 84 1.02 -6.86 3.92
CA SER A 84 -0.23 -6.22 3.48
C SER A 84 -0.33 -4.76 3.93
N THR A 85 0.32 -4.39 5.03
CA THR A 85 0.32 -3.04 5.61
C THR A 85 1.36 -2.12 4.98
N GLY A 86 2.14 -2.59 4.01
CA GLY A 86 3.18 -1.82 3.35
C GLY A 86 4.55 -1.87 4.04
N SER A 87 4.67 -2.42 5.25
CA SER A 87 5.98 -2.71 5.85
C SER A 87 6.68 -3.87 5.14
N TRP A 88 7.93 -4.16 5.49
CA TRP A 88 8.68 -5.28 4.90
C TRP A 88 9.20 -6.23 5.97
N LEU A 89 8.92 -7.53 5.81
CA LEU A 89 9.61 -8.55 6.58
C LEU A 89 11.00 -8.76 5.97
N LEU A 90 12.04 -8.60 6.78
CA LEU A 90 13.42 -8.90 6.44
C LEU A 90 13.86 -10.18 7.16
N VAL A 91 14.50 -11.09 6.42
CA VAL A 91 15.24 -12.23 6.93
C VAL A 91 16.68 -12.12 6.43
N GLU A 92 17.56 -11.72 7.34
CA GLU A 92 18.92 -11.31 7.08
C GLU A 92 19.90 -12.16 7.91
N PRO A 93 20.53 -13.17 7.29
CA PRO A 93 21.53 -14.01 7.94
C PRO A 93 22.85 -13.27 8.15
N TRP A 94 22.90 -12.42 9.17
CA TRP A 94 24.10 -11.66 9.50
C TRP A 94 25.15 -12.52 10.22
N TRP A 95 26.42 -12.17 10.07
CA TRP A 95 27.58 -12.93 10.55
C TRP A 95 27.47 -13.44 11.99
N THR A 96 26.85 -12.67 12.87
CA THR A 96 26.73 -12.97 14.30
C THR A 96 25.31 -13.37 14.72
N ARG A 97 24.31 -13.25 13.84
CA ARG A 97 22.90 -13.51 14.17
C ARG A 97 22.00 -13.65 12.94
N MET A 98 20.94 -14.44 13.07
CA MET A 98 19.81 -14.38 12.15
C MET A 98 18.91 -13.20 12.54
N MET A 99 18.79 -12.20 11.68
CA MET A 99 17.91 -11.06 11.91
C MET A 99 16.58 -11.28 11.18
N VAL A 100 15.49 -11.35 11.94
CA VAL A 100 14.12 -11.40 11.43
C VAL A 100 13.37 -10.20 11.99
N THR A 101 13.01 -9.24 11.14
CA THR A 101 12.42 -7.97 11.60
C THR A 101 11.48 -7.36 10.58
N ILE A 102 10.57 -6.49 11.04
CA ILE A 102 9.68 -5.71 10.19
C ILE A 102 10.29 -4.32 10.02
N LEU A 103 10.58 -3.95 8.77
CA LEU A 103 11.13 -2.65 8.41
C LEU A 103 10.02 -1.71 7.94
N PRO A 104 10.07 -0.42 8.35
CA PRO A 104 9.35 0.63 7.66
C PRO A 104 9.75 0.71 6.18
N PRO A 105 8.86 1.17 5.28
CA PRO A 105 9.14 1.29 3.85
C PRO A 105 10.47 2.00 3.54
N ALA A 106 10.77 3.13 4.18
CA ALA A 106 12.00 3.89 3.93
C ALA A 106 13.28 3.10 4.27
N ASP A 107 13.25 2.31 5.34
CA ASP A 107 14.39 1.45 5.70
C ASP A 107 14.50 0.24 4.77
N ALA A 108 13.36 -0.32 4.34
CA ALA A 108 13.34 -1.40 3.35
C ALA A 108 13.98 -0.96 2.02
N VAL A 109 13.79 0.29 1.59
CA VAL A 109 14.45 0.82 0.38
C VAL A 109 15.98 0.79 0.52
N LYS A 110 16.56 1.03 1.70
CA LYS A 110 18.02 0.92 1.90
C LYS A 110 18.51 -0.50 1.58
N PHE A 111 17.77 -1.52 2.02
CA PHE A 111 18.05 -2.91 1.66
C PHE A 111 17.81 -3.17 0.18
N LEU A 112 16.69 -2.75 -0.40
CA LEU A 112 16.44 -2.95 -1.84
C LEU A 112 17.54 -2.31 -2.70
N ARG A 113 18.01 -1.11 -2.34
CA ARG A 113 19.14 -0.43 -2.99
C ARG A 113 20.42 -1.23 -2.90
N TRP A 114 20.73 -1.82 -1.75
CA TRP A 114 21.84 -2.75 -1.62
C TRP A 114 21.66 -3.98 -2.52
N GLY A 115 20.45 -4.54 -2.57
CA GLY A 115 20.01 -5.56 -3.53
C GLY A 115 20.33 -5.18 -4.98
N GLY A 116 19.99 -3.96 -5.37
CA GLY A 116 20.20 -3.42 -6.73
C GLY A 116 21.67 -3.26 -7.13
N THR A 117 22.62 -3.35 -6.19
CA THR A 117 24.07 -3.36 -6.52
C THR A 117 24.57 -4.73 -6.99
N GLY A 118 23.79 -5.79 -6.76
CA GLY A 118 24.05 -7.14 -7.27
C GLY A 118 22.91 -7.62 -8.17
N ASP A 119 22.19 -8.66 -7.74
CA ASP A 119 21.06 -9.23 -8.47
C ASP A 119 19.89 -9.51 -7.51
N ILE A 120 18.66 -9.21 -7.94
CA ILE A 120 17.43 -9.45 -7.18
C ILE A 120 16.57 -10.48 -7.91
N LEU A 121 16.10 -11.49 -7.18
CA LEU A 121 15.19 -12.51 -7.68
C LEU A 121 13.89 -12.54 -6.89
N ARG A 122 12.74 -12.62 -7.57
CA ARG A 122 11.48 -13.06 -6.96
C ARG A 122 11.41 -14.57 -7.04
N VAL A 123 11.26 -15.22 -5.88
CA VAL A 123 11.25 -16.68 -5.75
C VAL A 123 10.09 -17.12 -4.88
N ARG A 124 9.26 -18.01 -5.41
CA ARG A 124 8.17 -18.63 -4.64
C ARG A 124 8.71 -19.75 -3.76
N GLU A 125 8.41 -19.72 -2.47
CA GLU A 125 8.82 -20.79 -1.55
C GLU A 125 8.10 -22.11 -1.86
N ALA A 126 8.66 -23.22 -1.36
CA ALA A 126 8.01 -24.53 -1.45
C ALA A 126 7.35 -24.87 -0.10
N VAL A 127 6.05 -25.16 -0.12
CA VAL A 127 5.28 -25.70 1.00
C VAL A 127 4.59 -26.98 0.51
N PRO A 128 4.93 -28.17 1.06
CA PRO A 128 6.03 -28.42 1.98
C PRO A 128 7.38 -28.26 1.27
N GLY A 129 8.37 -27.77 2.01
CA GLY A 129 9.75 -27.69 1.52
C GLY A 129 10.44 -29.05 1.56
N HIS A 130 11.60 -29.16 0.89
CA HIS A 130 12.46 -30.34 0.92
C HIS A 130 13.85 -30.02 1.52
N ALA A 131 13.92 -28.95 2.31
CA ALA A 131 15.12 -28.56 3.05
C ALA A 131 15.41 -29.53 4.21
N SER A 132 16.65 -29.57 4.69
CA SER A 132 17.07 -30.51 5.74
C SER A 132 17.97 -29.82 6.77
N GLN A 133 17.75 -30.14 8.05
CA GLN A 133 18.52 -29.64 9.20
C GLN A 133 19.74 -30.50 9.53
N LEU A 134 19.94 -31.64 8.85
CA LEU A 134 20.98 -32.64 9.15
C LEU A 134 22.43 -32.16 8.84
N ARG A 135 22.65 -30.86 8.60
CA ARG A 135 23.97 -30.27 8.32
C ARG A 135 24.22 -29.05 9.20
N GLY A 136 25.30 -29.10 9.98
CA GLY A 136 25.61 -28.13 11.03
C GLY A 136 26.34 -26.84 10.61
N TRP A 137 26.73 -26.69 9.35
CA TRP A 137 27.26 -25.42 8.84
C TRP A 137 26.16 -24.64 8.13
N SER A 138 25.85 -23.44 8.62
CA SER A 138 24.74 -22.61 8.14
C SER A 138 25.24 -21.21 7.82
N ASN A 139 25.59 -20.97 6.55
CA ASN A 139 25.90 -19.63 6.05
C ASN A 139 24.68 -18.99 5.38
N CYS A 140 24.81 -17.74 4.92
CA CYS A 140 23.70 -16.99 4.34
C CYS A 140 23.02 -17.72 3.16
N ALA A 141 23.78 -18.38 2.29
CA ALA A 141 23.20 -19.17 1.19
C ALA A 141 22.40 -20.38 1.67
N VAL A 142 22.90 -21.12 2.67
CA VAL A 142 22.18 -22.27 3.26
C VAL A 142 20.91 -21.80 3.96
N LEU A 143 21.01 -20.73 4.74
CA LEU A 143 19.90 -20.20 5.52
C LEU A 143 18.80 -19.62 4.63
N THR A 144 19.14 -18.84 3.60
CA THR A 144 18.15 -18.35 2.63
C THR A 144 17.52 -19.50 1.83
N ALA A 145 18.29 -20.52 1.43
CA ALA A 145 17.71 -21.68 0.79
C ALA A 145 16.74 -22.44 1.71
N PHE A 146 17.02 -22.48 3.01
CA PHE A 146 16.14 -23.07 4.01
C PHE A 146 14.83 -22.28 4.14
N VAL A 147 14.89 -20.94 4.17
CA VAL A 147 13.70 -20.07 4.11
C VAL A 147 12.83 -20.39 2.90
N LEU A 148 13.45 -20.63 1.74
CA LEU A 148 12.74 -20.96 0.50
C LEU A 148 12.26 -22.42 0.42
N GLY A 149 12.51 -23.24 1.44
CA GLY A 149 12.18 -24.67 1.43
C GLY A 149 12.98 -25.49 0.40
N ARG A 150 14.18 -25.02 0.01
CA ARG A 150 15.04 -25.67 -0.98
C ARG A 150 16.13 -26.50 -0.30
N ARG A 151 16.44 -27.68 -0.86
CA ARG A 151 17.65 -28.41 -0.49
C ARG A 151 18.87 -27.72 -1.09
N SER A 152 19.74 -27.17 -0.25
CA SER A 152 20.99 -26.56 -0.71
C SER A 152 22.19 -27.49 -0.51
N TRP A 153 22.94 -27.68 -1.59
CA TRP A 153 24.33 -28.19 -1.56
C TRP A 153 25.32 -27.08 -1.94
N THR A 154 24.83 -25.85 -2.17
CA THR A 154 25.62 -24.71 -2.61
C THR A 154 25.95 -23.82 -1.42
N TRP A 155 27.23 -23.69 -1.12
CA TRP A 155 27.74 -22.94 0.01
C TRP A 155 28.04 -21.47 -0.31
N THR A 156 27.85 -21.04 -1.55
CA THR A 156 28.13 -19.66 -1.97
C THR A 156 26.84 -18.98 -2.44
N PRO A 157 26.68 -17.67 -2.18
CA PRO A 157 25.56 -16.90 -2.71
C PRO A 157 25.43 -17.03 -4.23
N HIS A 158 26.55 -16.98 -4.97
CA HIS A 158 26.51 -17.18 -6.43
C HIS A 158 26.06 -18.59 -6.86
N GLY A 159 26.41 -19.63 -6.09
CA GLY A 159 25.92 -20.98 -6.32
C GLY A 159 24.41 -21.08 -6.17
N LEU A 160 23.87 -20.49 -5.09
CA LEU A 160 22.43 -20.41 -4.86
C LEU A 160 21.73 -19.61 -5.97
N PHE A 161 22.26 -18.45 -6.33
CA PHE A 161 21.73 -17.62 -7.42
C PHE A 161 21.55 -18.42 -8.72
N ARG A 162 22.61 -19.12 -9.18
CA ARG A 162 22.56 -19.92 -10.41
C ARG A 162 21.54 -21.04 -10.33
N ARG A 163 21.31 -21.59 -9.14
CA ARG A 163 20.30 -22.64 -8.93
C ARG A 163 18.89 -22.06 -9.04
N LEU A 164 18.61 -20.98 -8.32
CA LEU A 164 17.28 -20.34 -8.33
C LEU A 164 16.92 -19.83 -9.73
N LEU A 165 17.89 -19.31 -10.47
CA LEU A 165 17.70 -18.83 -11.85
C LEU A 165 17.28 -19.94 -12.84
N ARG A 166 17.49 -21.22 -12.51
CA ARG A 166 17.04 -22.35 -13.34
C ARG A 166 15.60 -22.76 -13.05
N GLU A 167 15.00 -22.24 -11.98
CA GLU A 167 13.60 -22.53 -11.65
C GLU A 167 12.67 -21.71 -12.54
N THR A 168 11.69 -22.36 -13.16
CA THR A 168 10.77 -21.72 -14.13
C THR A 168 9.89 -20.63 -13.51
N SER A 169 9.64 -20.67 -12.21
CA SER A 169 8.86 -19.69 -11.47
C SER A 169 9.67 -18.48 -11.00
N THR A 170 11.00 -18.52 -11.10
CA THR A 170 11.88 -17.44 -10.62
C THR A 170 11.96 -16.32 -11.64
N ARG A 171 11.85 -15.07 -11.17
CA ARG A 171 11.95 -13.88 -12.03
C ARG A 171 13.06 -12.96 -11.52
N ARG A 172 13.76 -12.31 -12.44
CA ARG A 172 14.65 -11.19 -12.09
C ARG A 172 13.80 -9.96 -11.81
N GLU A 173 14.17 -9.21 -10.79
CA GLU A 173 13.49 -7.99 -10.38
C GLU A 173 14.49 -6.83 -10.38
N ASN A 174 13.97 -5.61 -10.44
CA ASN A 174 14.73 -4.41 -10.15
C ASN A 174 14.04 -3.60 -9.05
N VAL A 175 14.78 -2.67 -8.46
CA VAL A 175 14.30 -1.91 -7.30
C VAL A 175 13.09 -1.05 -7.64
N GLU A 176 13.08 -0.39 -8.80
CA GLU A 176 12.02 0.54 -9.15
C GLU A 176 10.68 -0.19 -9.36
N ASP A 177 10.68 -1.33 -10.04
CA ASP A 177 9.47 -2.13 -10.26
C ASP A 177 8.89 -2.67 -8.94
N LEU A 178 9.74 -3.09 -8.00
CA LEU A 178 9.31 -3.54 -6.68
C LEU A 178 8.64 -2.41 -5.88
N LEU A 179 9.19 -1.19 -5.97
CA LEU A 179 8.60 -0.02 -5.32
C LEU A 179 7.29 0.39 -5.99
N VAL A 180 7.22 0.37 -7.32
CA VAL A 180 5.99 0.60 -8.09
C VAL A 180 4.90 -0.37 -7.66
N GLU A 181 5.17 -1.68 -7.62
CA GLU A 181 4.21 -2.70 -7.21
C GLU A 181 3.71 -2.43 -5.78
N GLN A 182 4.64 -2.21 -4.85
CA GLN A 182 4.31 -2.03 -3.45
C GLN A 182 3.49 -0.75 -3.22
N PHE A 183 3.93 0.38 -3.77
CA PHE A 183 3.22 1.65 -3.63
C PHE A 183 1.83 1.54 -4.24
N THR A 184 1.73 0.98 -5.45
CA THR A 184 0.44 0.78 -6.13
C THR A 184 -0.53 -0.02 -5.24
N ARG A 185 -0.05 -1.11 -4.64
CA ARG A 185 -0.86 -1.97 -3.75
C ARG A 185 -1.37 -1.20 -2.54
N VAL A 186 -0.46 -0.57 -1.79
CA VAL A 186 -0.80 0.13 -0.53
C VAL A 186 -1.73 1.30 -0.81
N ILE A 187 -1.41 2.14 -1.81
CA ILE A 187 -2.21 3.31 -2.16
C ILE A 187 -3.59 2.89 -2.67
N SER A 188 -3.66 1.90 -3.55
CA SER A 188 -4.93 1.47 -4.13
C SER A 188 -5.87 0.87 -3.08
N GLN A 189 -5.33 0.10 -2.12
CA GLN A 189 -6.14 -0.46 -1.03
C GLN A 189 -6.79 0.67 -0.22
N HIS A 190 -5.99 1.59 0.33
CA HIS A 190 -6.51 2.67 1.16
C HIS A 190 -7.38 3.67 0.37
N SER A 191 -7.05 3.93 -0.89
CA SER A 191 -7.84 4.85 -1.72
C SER A 191 -9.18 4.24 -2.12
N ALA A 192 -9.25 2.94 -2.37
CA ALA A 192 -10.51 2.26 -2.68
C ALA A 192 -11.47 2.32 -1.48
N ASP A 193 -10.97 2.04 -0.28
CA ASP A 193 -11.78 2.07 0.94
C ASP A 193 -12.26 3.50 1.27
N ALA A 194 -11.38 4.50 1.12
CA ALA A 194 -11.70 5.90 1.42
C ALA A 194 -12.70 6.53 0.44
N LEU A 195 -12.63 6.13 -0.83
CA LEU A 195 -13.46 6.65 -1.92
C LEU A 195 -14.68 5.76 -2.21
N ALA A 196 -14.94 4.74 -1.39
CA ALA A 196 -16.13 3.93 -1.49
C ALA A 196 -17.35 4.80 -1.15
N VAL A 197 -18.23 5.00 -2.14
CA VAL A 197 -19.50 5.73 -1.99
C VAL A 197 -20.63 4.82 -2.46
N SER A 198 -21.60 4.53 -1.59
CA SER A 198 -22.79 3.75 -1.93
C SER A 198 -23.83 4.60 -2.66
N ALA A 199 -24.78 3.96 -3.35
CA ALA A 199 -25.89 4.65 -4.01
C ALA A 199 -26.74 5.46 -3.01
N ASP A 200 -26.95 4.92 -1.81
CA ASP A 200 -27.69 5.62 -0.74
C ASP A 200 -26.95 6.88 -0.29
N GLN A 201 -25.62 6.82 -0.18
CA GLN A 201 -24.80 7.97 0.17
C GLN A 201 -24.86 9.08 -0.89
N LEU A 202 -24.95 8.72 -2.17
CA LEU A 202 -25.09 9.71 -3.26
C LEU A 202 -26.42 10.48 -3.20
N SER A 203 -27.41 9.96 -2.48
CA SER A 203 -28.71 10.63 -2.29
C SER A 203 -28.73 11.60 -1.09
N LEU A 204 -27.64 11.65 -0.31
CA LEU A 204 -27.53 12.54 0.84
C LEU A 204 -27.37 14.00 0.40
N PRO A 205 -27.74 14.97 1.27
CA PRO A 205 -27.41 16.37 1.05
C PRO A 205 -25.91 16.56 0.81
N LEU A 206 -25.55 17.47 -0.11
CA LEU A 206 -24.16 17.71 -0.53
C LEU A 206 -23.18 17.87 0.65
N GLU A 207 -23.56 18.65 1.67
CA GLU A 207 -22.72 18.89 2.83
C GLU A 207 -22.47 17.61 3.64
N GLU A 208 -23.45 16.71 3.73
CA GLU A 208 -23.31 15.44 4.43
C GLU A 208 -22.43 14.47 3.64
N LEU A 209 -22.66 14.35 2.33
CA LEU A 209 -21.84 13.53 1.44
C LEU A 209 -20.37 13.97 1.43
N LEU A 210 -20.11 15.28 1.27
CA LEU A 210 -18.75 15.82 1.31
C LEU A 210 -18.11 15.66 2.69
N THR A 211 -18.88 15.67 3.78
CA THR A 211 -18.35 15.42 5.13
C THR A 211 -17.90 13.97 5.27
N ILE A 212 -18.71 13.01 4.83
CA ILE A 212 -18.37 11.59 4.87
C ILE A 212 -17.09 11.33 4.06
N ILE A 213 -17.04 11.81 2.82
CA ILE A 213 -15.89 11.61 1.93
C ILE A 213 -14.66 12.35 2.46
N GLY A 214 -14.82 13.59 2.92
CA GLY A 214 -13.74 14.36 3.51
C GLY A 214 -13.12 13.68 4.73
N ARG A 215 -13.95 13.13 5.63
CA ARG A 215 -13.48 12.36 6.78
C ARG A 215 -12.74 11.10 6.34
N ASN A 216 -13.34 10.29 5.47
CA ASN A 216 -12.73 9.04 5.00
C ASN A 216 -11.37 9.29 4.31
N LEU A 217 -11.27 10.35 3.50
CA LEU A 217 -10.02 10.77 2.87
C LEU A 217 -8.97 11.23 3.88
N LEU A 218 -9.36 12.00 4.91
CA LEU A 218 -8.45 12.38 5.99
C LEU A 218 -7.94 11.16 6.75
N GLU A 219 -8.83 10.27 7.16
CA GLU A 219 -8.47 9.05 7.90
C GLU A 219 -7.50 8.18 7.09
N ALA A 220 -7.76 8.00 5.80
CA ALA A 220 -6.86 7.27 4.92
C ALA A 220 -5.49 7.95 4.81
N MET A 221 -5.44 9.25 4.50
CA MET A 221 -4.17 10.00 4.38
C MET A 221 -3.36 10.00 5.68
N MET A 222 -4.01 9.88 6.85
CA MET A 222 -3.37 9.86 8.16
C MET A 222 -3.05 8.44 8.67
N THR A 223 -3.33 7.40 7.87
CA THR A 223 -2.98 6.03 8.21
C THR A 223 -1.45 5.86 8.16
N PRO A 224 -0.81 5.20 9.14
CA PRO A 224 0.65 5.03 9.18
C PRO A 224 1.25 4.51 7.88
N SER A 225 0.60 3.54 7.24
CA SER A 225 1.05 2.97 5.96
C SER A 225 1.14 4.00 4.83
N LEU A 226 0.16 4.89 4.70
CA LEU A 226 0.16 5.90 3.64
C LEU A 226 1.12 7.06 3.95
N ILE A 227 1.27 7.43 5.22
CA ILE A 227 2.28 8.40 5.65
C ILE A 227 3.67 7.89 5.28
N GLU A 228 3.99 6.64 5.60
CA GLU A 228 5.29 6.03 5.31
C GLU A 228 5.55 5.88 3.80
N VAL A 229 4.53 5.52 3.01
CA VAL A 229 4.65 5.49 1.53
C VAL A 229 4.89 6.91 0.99
N CYS A 230 4.18 7.92 1.48
CA CYS A 230 4.40 9.31 1.07
C CYS A 230 5.81 9.78 1.43
N TYR A 231 6.25 9.53 2.67
CA TYR A 231 7.59 9.85 3.14
C TYR A 231 8.67 9.18 2.29
N THR A 232 8.51 7.88 2.01
CA THR A 232 9.45 7.12 1.17
C THR A 232 9.47 7.64 -0.26
N ALA A 233 8.31 7.98 -0.83
CA ALA A 233 8.24 8.58 -2.15
C ALA A 233 8.98 9.92 -2.21
N ILE A 234 8.86 10.76 -1.18
CA ILE A 234 9.61 12.03 -1.11
C ILE A 234 11.12 11.77 -1.05
N LEU A 235 11.57 10.85 -0.20
CA LEU A 235 12.99 10.54 -0.03
C LEU A 235 13.66 9.99 -1.30
N GLU A 236 12.91 9.22 -2.09
CA GLU A 236 13.46 8.45 -3.20
C GLU A 236 13.08 9.01 -4.59
N ALA A 237 12.45 10.20 -4.63
CA ALA A 237 11.92 10.81 -5.85
C ALA A 237 12.94 11.01 -6.97
N GLU A 238 14.17 11.38 -6.63
CA GLU A 238 15.24 11.55 -7.62
C GLU A 238 15.72 10.22 -8.19
N ARG A 239 15.70 9.15 -7.38
CA ARG A 239 16.27 7.84 -7.75
C ARG A 239 15.27 6.96 -8.49
N TYR A 240 13.99 7.01 -8.09
CA TYR A 240 12.93 6.12 -8.57
C TYR A 240 11.68 6.92 -8.99
N PRO A 241 11.78 7.78 -10.03
CA PRO A 241 10.70 8.66 -10.43
C PRO A 241 9.46 7.93 -10.97
N ALA A 242 9.56 6.69 -11.46
CA ALA A 242 8.37 5.92 -11.82
C ALA A 242 7.59 5.49 -10.57
N ALA A 243 8.28 5.02 -9.52
CA ALA A 243 7.66 4.66 -8.26
C ALA A 243 6.95 5.85 -7.61
N THR A 244 7.53 7.04 -7.64
CA THR A 244 6.89 8.21 -7.01
C THR A 244 5.71 8.77 -7.80
N ARG A 245 5.71 8.63 -9.13
CA ARG A 245 4.54 8.95 -9.96
C ARG A 245 3.32 8.13 -9.58
N VAL A 246 3.49 6.87 -9.18
CA VAL A 246 2.41 6.03 -8.67
C VAL A 246 1.67 6.70 -7.52
N TYR A 247 2.39 7.35 -6.59
CA TYR A 247 1.78 8.09 -5.49
C TYR A 247 0.83 9.17 -5.98
N ALA A 248 1.28 10.03 -6.91
CA ALA A 248 0.46 11.09 -7.48
C ALA A 248 -0.74 10.55 -8.27
N GLU A 249 -0.54 9.48 -9.04
CA GLU A 249 -1.55 8.90 -9.94
C GLU A 249 -2.64 8.11 -9.22
N HIS A 250 -2.25 7.27 -8.27
CA HIS A 250 -3.16 6.35 -7.59
C HIS A 250 -3.76 6.96 -6.31
N GLY A 251 -3.16 8.01 -5.74
CA GLY A 251 -3.69 8.70 -4.57
C GLY A 251 -4.41 10.00 -4.95
N PRO A 252 -3.73 11.17 -4.97
CA PRO A 252 -4.36 12.47 -5.16
C PRO A 252 -5.21 12.60 -6.44
N LYS A 253 -4.75 12.12 -7.60
CA LYS A 253 -5.52 12.24 -8.86
C LYS A 253 -6.87 11.51 -8.78
N ARG A 254 -6.92 10.32 -8.18
CA ARG A 254 -8.17 9.56 -8.00
C ARG A 254 -9.13 10.29 -7.06
N ALA A 255 -8.63 10.84 -5.95
CA ALA A 255 -9.45 11.60 -5.02
C ALA A 255 -10.03 12.86 -5.68
N ILE A 256 -9.21 13.59 -6.46
CA ILE A 256 -9.66 14.76 -7.23
C ILE A 256 -10.79 14.34 -8.18
N ALA A 257 -10.59 13.30 -9.00
CA ALA A 257 -11.59 12.85 -9.96
C ALA A 257 -12.93 12.43 -9.32
N VAL A 258 -12.90 11.79 -8.15
CA VAL A 258 -14.14 11.43 -7.43
C VAL A 258 -14.85 12.67 -6.91
N VAL A 259 -14.13 13.56 -6.24
CA VAL A 259 -14.72 14.80 -5.68
C VAL A 259 -15.24 15.69 -6.80
N SER A 260 -14.52 15.84 -7.92
CA SER A 260 -14.97 16.62 -9.07
C SER A 260 -16.31 16.15 -9.59
N ARG A 261 -16.53 14.83 -9.75
CA ARG A 261 -17.83 14.31 -10.19
C ARG A 261 -18.98 14.62 -9.23
N ILE A 262 -18.70 14.68 -7.92
CA ILE A 262 -19.69 15.05 -6.91
C ILE A 262 -20.03 16.54 -7.01
N LEU A 263 -19.00 17.38 -7.23
CA LEU A 263 -19.19 18.81 -7.45
C LEU A 263 -19.94 19.09 -8.75
N ASP A 264 -19.62 18.39 -9.84
CA ASP A 264 -20.33 18.49 -11.13
C ASP A 264 -21.82 18.20 -10.94
N ARG A 265 -22.15 17.12 -10.21
CA ARG A 265 -23.55 16.79 -9.90
C ARG A 265 -24.23 17.90 -9.10
N ALA A 266 -23.54 18.43 -8.09
CA ALA A 266 -24.06 19.50 -7.26
C ALA A 266 -24.28 20.83 -8.02
N VAL A 267 -23.44 21.13 -9.01
CA VAL A 267 -23.65 22.26 -9.93
C VAL A 267 -24.88 22.02 -10.80
N CYS A 268 -25.00 20.83 -11.41
CA CYS A 268 -26.17 20.45 -12.21
C CYS A 268 -27.49 20.53 -11.43
N ASP A 269 -27.48 20.16 -10.15
CA ASP A 269 -28.63 20.23 -9.25
C ASP A 269 -28.84 21.63 -8.64
N GLY A 270 -27.97 22.60 -8.95
CA GLY A 270 -28.07 24.00 -8.51
C GLY A 270 -27.74 24.25 -7.04
N HIS A 271 -27.06 23.30 -6.37
CA HIS A 271 -26.69 23.39 -4.96
C HIS A 271 -25.47 24.29 -4.68
N ILE A 272 -24.59 24.42 -5.68
CA ILE A 272 -23.39 25.26 -5.69
C ILE A 272 -23.21 25.87 -7.09
N ASP A 273 -22.33 26.86 -7.21
CA ASP A 273 -21.97 27.53 -8.46
C ASP A 273 -20.44 27.53 -8.59
N LEU A 274 -19.90 26.61 -9.38
CA LEU A 274 -18.47 26.48 -9.64
C LEU A 274 -18.25 26.42 -11.15
N VAL A 275 -17.34 27.25 -11.64
CA VAL A 275 -16.94 27.27 -13.06
C VAL A 275 -16.04 26.08 -13.41
N ASP A 276 -15.17 25.68 -12.48
CA ASP A 276 -14.22 24.57 -12.65
C ASP A 276 -14.28 23.64 -11.44
N CYS A 277 -14.97 22.50 -11.60
CA CYS A 277 -15.13 21.47 -10.57
C CYS A 277 -13.83 20.72 -10.27
N GLU A 278 -12.86 20.68 -11.20
CA GLU A 278 -11.54 20.09 -10.93
C GLU A 278 -10.73 21.00 -10.01
N ALA A 279 -10.67 22.30 -10.33
CA ALA A 279 -10.06 23.29 -9.46
C ALA A 279 -10.76 23.36 -8.09
N GLY A 280 -12.09 23.27 -8.07
CA GLY A 280 -12.91 23.17 -6.86
C GLY A 280 -12.52 21.97 -6.00
N ALA A 281 -12.41 20.78 -6.59
CA ALA A 281 -12.00 19.56 -5.89
C ALA A 281 -10.58 19.68 -5.32
N ARG A 282 -9.63 20.23 -6.11
CA ARG A 282 -8.25 20.49 -5.64
C ARG A 282 -8.24 21.43 -4.44
N ARG A 283 -9.03 22.51 -4.48
CA ARG A 283 -9.16 23.47 -3.38
C ARG A 283 -9.78 22.82 -2.14
N PHE A 284 -10.84 22.05 -2.30
CA PHE A 284 -11.46 21.29 -1.20
C PHE A 284 -10.45 20.37 -0.51
N LEU A 285 -9.74 19.54 -1.28
CA LEU A 285 -8.74 18.61 -0.75
C LEU A 285 -7.55 19.33 -0.09
N ALA A 286 -7.14 20.47 -0.62
CA ALA A 286 -6.09 21.30 -0.02
C ALA A 286 -6.54 21.88 1.33
N MET A 287 -7.77 22.40 1.42
CA MET A 287 -8.34 22.90 2.68
C MET A 287 -8.48 21.77 3.72
N LEU A 288 -8.92 20.61 3.28
CA LEU A 288 -9.09 19.42 4.10
C LEU A 288 -7.75 19.00 4.72
N ARG A 289 -6.72 18.86 3.88
CA ARG A 289 -5.37 18.47 4.30
C ARG A 289 -4.69 19.55 5.14
N GLY A 290 -4.78 20.82 4.77
CA GLY A 290 -3.99 21.89 5.37
C GLY A 290 -2.52 21.48 5.55
N ASP A 291 -1.96 21.79 6.71
CA ASP A 291 -0.60 21.39 7.12
C ASP A 291 -0.53 20.06 7.88
N VAL A 292 -1.67 19.48 8.30
CA VAL A 292 -1.68 18.33 9.22
C VAL A 292 -1.02 17.08 8.65
N HIS A 293 -1.20 16.84 7.35
CA HIS A 293 -0.55 15.74 6.66
C HIS A 293 0.96 15.97 6.50
N LEU A 294 1.37 17.23 6.24
CA LEU A 294 2.79 17.55 6.17
C LEU A 294 3.46 17.36 7.54
N GLN A 295 2.82 17.81 8.63
CA GLN A 295 3.31 17.56 9.99
C GLN A 295 3.45 16.06 10.26
N ALA A 296 2.46 15.23 9.88
CA ALA A 296 2.53 13.79 10.04
C ALA A 296 3.67 13.14 9.23
N VAL A 297 3.85 13.53 7.97
CA VAL A 297 4.96 13.07 7.11
C VAL A 297 6.33 13.47 7.67
N LEU A 298 6.43 14.66 8.25
CA LEU A 298 7.65 15.15 8.91
C LEU A 298 7.81 14.61 10.34
N GLN A 299 6.89 13.77 10.82
CA GLN A 299 6.86 13.22 12.18
C GLN A 299 6.86 14.32 13.27
N ILE A 300 6.21 15.45 12.99
CA ILE A 300 6.07 16.58 13.89
C ILE A 300 4.75 16.45 14.65
N GLY A 301 4.83 16.43 15.98
CA GLY A 301 3.65 16.36 16.85
C GLY A 301 2.98 14.99 16.85
N ARG A 302 1.71 14.96 17.29
CA ARG A 302 0.90 13.73 17.32
C ARG A 302 0.01 13.64 16.10
N ILE A 303 -0.28 12.41 15.67
CA ILE A 303 -1.34 12.16 14.69
C ILE A 303 -2.69 12.62 15.32
N PRO A 304 -3.51 13.39 14.59
CA PRO A 304 -4.84 13.78 15.06
C PRO A 304 -5.71 12.57 15.34
N THR A 305 -6.56 12.70 16.35
CA THR A 305 -7.57 11.70 16.70
C THR A 305 -8.69 11.68 15.67
N PRO A 306 -9.46 10.57 15.55
CA PRO A 306 -10.60 10.49 14.65
C PRO A 306 -11.62 11.63 14.85
N ALA A 307 -11.86 12.05 16.10
CA ALA A 307 -12.76 13.16 16.40
C ALA A 307 -12.26 14.51 15.86
N GLU A 308 -10.94 14.74 15.88
CA GLU A 308 -10.33 15.95 15.31
C GLU A 308 -10.37 15.94 13.78
N LEU A 309 -10.19 14.76 13.17
CA LEU A 309 -10.34 14.60 11.72
C LEU A 309 -11.79 14.85 11.28
N ASP A 310 -12.77 14.33 12.01
CA ASP A 310 -14.20 14.58 11.75
C ASP A 310 -14.57 16.06 11.90
N LEU A 311 -14.14 16.72 12.98
CA LEU A 311 -14.35 18.15 13.18
C LEU A 311 -13.73 18.99 12.07
N ARG A 312 -12.52 18.62 11.64
CA ARG A 312 -11.82 19.26 10.51
C ARG A 312 -12.58 19.06 9.20
N ALA A 313 -13.08 17.86 8.93
CA ALA A 313 -13.90 17.57 7.74
C ALA A 313 -15.15 18.45 7.73
N ARG A 314 -15.96 18.45 8.80
CA ARG A 314 -17.18 19.27 8.92
C ARG A 314 -16.91 20.76 8.73
N THR A 315 -15.87 21.27 9.39
CA THR A 315 -15.49 22.69 9.30
C THR A 315 -15.05 23.06 7.89
N THR A 316 -14.29 22.20 7.23
CA THR A 316 -13.83 22.38 5.85
C THR A 316 -15.01 22.41 4.88
N VAL A 317 -15.91 21.43 4.98
CA VAL A 317 -17.09 21.32 4.12
C VAL A 317 -17.98 22.55 4.25
N LYS A 318 -18.30 22.96 5.49
CA LYS A 318 -19.11 24.15 5.74
C LYS A 318 -18.53 25.41 5.07
N ARG A 319 -17.21 25.59 5.17
CA ARG A 319 -16.51 26.74 4.56
C ARG A 319 -16.47 26.65 3.04
N PHE A 320 -16.16 25.47 2.52
CA PHE A 320 -16.06 25.22 1.09
C PHE A 320 -17.41 25.42 0.39
N VAL A 321 -18.47 24.79 0.89
CA VAL A 321 -19.82 24.89 0.30
C VAL A 321 -20.36 26.31 0.37
N ARG A 322 -20.10 27.04 1.47
CA ARG A 322 -20.45 28.46 1.56
C ARG A 322 -19.76 29.27 0.46
N GLY A 323 -18.44 29.14 0.31
CA GLY A 323 -17.69 29.84 -0.73
C GLY A 323 -18.17 29.47 -2.14
N ALA A 324 -18.46 28.20 -2.39
CA ALA A 324 -18.98 27.71 -3.66
C ALA A 324 -20.42 28.15 -3.96
N ARG A 325 -21.19 28.65 -2.98
CA ARG A 325 -22.50 29.29 -3.21
C ARG A 325 -22.36 30.78 -3.50
N ASP A 326 -21.37 31.43 -2.89
CA ASP A 326 -21.16 32.88 -2.97
C ASP A 326 -20.49 33.33 -4.29
N ASP A 327 -19.77 32.44 -5.01
CA ASP A 327 -19.25 32.71 -6.38
C ASP A 327 -20.38 33.10 -7.39
N ARG A 328 -21.62 32.74 -7.09
CA ARG A 328 -22.84 33.15 -7.80
C ARG A 328 -23.17 34.63 -7.64
N ALA A 329 -22.84 35.22 -6.49
CA ALA A 329 -23.16 36.61 -6.19
C ALA A 329 -22.17 37.56 -6.85
N THR A 330 -20.88 37.24 -6.82
CA THR A 330 -19.81 38.04 -7.43
C THR A 330 -19.82 37.98 -8.96
N SER A 331 -20.09 36.82 -9.56
CA SER A 331 -20.18 36.70 -11.03
C SER A 331 -21.39 37.44 -11.63
N ARG A 332 -22.53 37.45 -10.92
CA ARG A 332 -23.71 38.23 -11.30
C ARG A 332 -23.51 39.73 -11.12
N ASP A 333 -22.76 40.15 -10.10
CA ASP A 333 -22.45 41.56 -9.88
C ASP A 333 -21.49 42.09 -10.97
N THR A 334 -20.56 41.28 -11.46
CA THR A 334 -19.70 41.67 -12.60
C THR A 334 -20.47 41.76 -13.92
N ASP A 335 -21.34 40.81 -14.25
CA ASP A 335 -22.16 40.86 -15.48
C ASP A 335 -23.24 41.99 -15.39
N GLY A 336 -23.79 42.24 -14.20
CA GLY A 336 -24.71 43.36 -13.95
C GLY A 336 -24.04 44.74 -14.05
N ARG A 337 -22.79 44.87 -13.59
CA ARG A 337 -22.01 46.13 -13.64
C ARG A 337 -21.48 46.42 -15.04
N GLU A 338 -21.14 45.39 -15.82
CA GLU A 338 -20.77 45.56 -17.24
C GLU A 338 -21.99 45.95 -18.10
N ARG A 339 -23.17 45.35 -17.88
CA ARG A 339 -24.42 45.77 -18.55
C ARG A 339 -24.88 47.16 -18.14
N GLY A 340 -24.74 47.53 -16.85
CA GLY A 340 -25.02 48.88 -16.35
C GLY A 340 -24.07 49.94 -16.91
N ALA A 341 -22.78 49.62 -17.04
CA ALA A 341 -21.79 50.51 -17.66
C ALA A 341 -21.99 50.68 -19.17
N MET A 342 -22.51 49.65 -19.87
CA MET A 342 -22.83 49.73 -21.29
C MET A 342 -24.12 50.53 -21.54
N SER A 343 -25.10 50.47 -20.62
CA SER A 343 -26.33 51.28 -20.67
C SER A 343 -26.10 52.76 -20.34
N CYS A 344 -25.21 53.10 -19.40
CA CYS A 344 -24.87 54.49 -19.11
C CYS A 344 -24.08 55.18 -20.25
N ARG A 345 -23.34 54.40 -21.07
CA ARG A 345 -22.60 54.94 -22.22
C ARG A 345 -23.50 55.26 -23.41
N SER A 346 -24.64 54.60 -23.57
CA SER A 346 -25.58 54.90 -24.66
C SER A 346 -26.49 56.11 -24.41
N GLU A 347 -26.61 56.58 -23.15
CA GLU A 347 -27.38 57.79 -22.80
C GLU A 347 -26.54 59.08 -22.82
N GLN A 348 -25.20 59.00 -22.78
CA GLN A 348 -24.33 60.17 -22.83
C GLN A 348 -23.97 60.64 -24.26
N ASP A 349 -24.26 59.85 -25.29
CA ASP A 349 -24.03 60.20 -26.72
C ASP A 349 -25.28 60.77 -27.43
N ARG A 350 -26.27 61.28 -26.68
CA ARG A 350 -27.54 61.82 -27.24
C ARG A 350 -27.93 63.23 -26.78
N ALA A 351 -26.99 64.04 -26.28
CA ALA A 351 -27.23 65.46 -25.95
C ALA A 351 -26.43 66.41 -26.85
#